data_AF-A0A2D5MTF5-F1
#
_entry.id   AF-A0A2D5MTF5-F1
#
_cell.length_a   1.000
_cell.length_b   1.000
_cell.length_c   1.000
_cell.angle_alpha   90.00
_cell.angle_beta   90.00
_cell.angle_gamma   90.00
#
_symmetry.space_group_name_H-M   'P 1'
#
loop_
_entity.id
_entity.type
_entity.pdbx_description
1 polymer ?
#
loop_
_entity_poly.entity_id
_entity_poly.type
_entity_poly.pdbx_seq_one_letter_code
_entity_poly.pdbx_strand_id
1 'polypeptide(L)'
;MPTYPVKNLTTGEEKELHMSMKDYMTWKEENPDWDKDWSKGCAGAGEAGDWRDKMSKTHPGWKDVMSKVKEAPGYGMSTKHKDSYQW
;
A
#
# COMPACT_ATOMS: atom_id res chain seq x y z
N MET A 1 -24.07 10.23 -8.25
CA MET A 1 -24.51 8.96 -7.62
C MET A 1 -23.27 8.16 -7.25
N PRO A 2 -23.16 7.62 -6.03
CA PRO A 2 -22.09 6.71 -5.67
C PRO A 2 -22.08 5.48 -6.59
N THR A 3 -20.88 5.00 -6.94
CA THR A 3 -20.71 3.76 -7.71
C THR A 3 -20.02 2.74 -6.82
N TYR A 4 -20.61 1.56 -6.69
CA TYR A 4 -20.12 0.47 -5.85
C TYR A 4 -19.75 -0.73 -6.74
N PRO A 5 -18.45 -1.02 -6.90
CA PRO A 5 -18.03 -2.25 -7.56
C PRO A 5 -18.23 -3.44 -6.61
N VAL A 6 -18.98 -4.44 -7.08
CA VAL A 6 -19.31 -5.67 -6.34
C VAL A 6 -18.93 -6.88 -7.17
N LYS A 7 -18.51 -7.94 -6.50
CA LYS A 7 -18.12 -9.21 -7.11
C LYS A 7 -18.92 -10.36 -6.51
N ASN A 8 -19.42 -11.26 -7.35
CA ASN A 8 -20.05 -12.49 -6.89
C ASN A 8 -18.96 -13.51 -6.52
N LEU A 9 -19.00 -14.04 -5.30
CA LEU A 9 -18.02 -15.01 -4.80
C LEU A 9 -18.17 -16.41 -5.44
N THR A 10 -19.36 -16.73 -5.97
CA THR A 10 -19.67 -18.04 -6.55
C THR A 10 -19.44 -18.11 -8.06
N THR A 11 -19.74 -17.04 -8.79
CA THR A 11 -19.63 -16.99 -10.26
C THR A 11 -18.44 -16.18 -10.76
N GLY A 12 -17.87 -15.32 -9.90
CA GLY A 12 -16.79 -14.41 -10.29
C GLY A 12 -17.26 -13.24 -11.17
N GLU A 13 -18.56 -13.03 -11.32
CA GLU A 13 -19.10 -11.89 -12.06
C GLU A 13 -18.87 -10.56 -11.33
N GLU A 14 -18.36 -9.57 -12.05
CA GLU A 14 -18.17 -8.20 -11.57
C GLU A 14 -19.35 -7.32 -12.04
N LYS A 15 -19.94 -6.53 -11.14
CA LYS A 15 -20.99 -5.55 -11.47
C LYS A 15 -20.71 -4.20 -10.81
N GLU A 16 -21.09 -3.13 -11.49
CA GLU A 16 -21.04 -1.77 -10.97
C GLU A 16 -22.45 -1.31 -10.63
N LEU A 17 -22.70 -1.02 -9.35
CA LEU A 17 -23.99 -0.57 -8.86
C LEU A 17 -23.98 0.95 -8.65
N HIS A 18 -24.95 1.64 -9.25
CA HIS A 18 -25.15 3.09 -9.07
C HIS A 18 -26.38 3.33 -8.20
N MET A 19 -26.20 3.40 -6.87
CA MET A 19 -27.30 3.60 -5.92
C MET A 19 -26.87 4.44 -4.71
N SER A 20 -27.82 4.82 -3.86
CA SER A 20 -27.49 5.51 -2.61
C SER A 20 -26.87 4.53 -1.60
N MET A 21 -26.09 5.04 -0.64
CA MET A 21 -25.46 4.20 0.40
C MET A 21 -26.48 3.42 1.23
N LYS A 22 -27.69 3.96 1.41
CA LYS A 22 -28.76 3.31 2.16
C LYS A 22 -29.28 2.09 1.43
N ASP A 23 -29.54 2.23 0.13
CA ASP A 23 -30.01 1.14 -0.72
C ASP A 23 -28.94 0.04 -0.84
N TYR A 24 -27.66 0.42 -0.88
CA TYR A 24 -26.55 -0.53 -0.91
C TYR A 24 -26.48 -1.42 0.33
N MET A 25 -26.76 -0.88 1.52
CA MET A 25 -26.73 -1.70 2.74
C MET A 25 -27.85 -2.73 2.75
N THR A 26 -29.05 -2.36 2.33
CA THR A 26 -30.16 -3.32 2.17
C THR A 26 -29.84 -4.37 1.11
N TRP A 27 -29.33 -3.94 -0.05
CA TRP A 27 -28.94 -4.86 -1.12
C TRP A 27 -27.87 -5.87 -0.69
N LYS A 28 -26.90 -5.45 0.12
CA LYS A 28 -25.84 -6.33 0.66
C LYS A 28 -26.41 -7.37 1.64
N GLU A 29 -27.41 -7.01 2.44
CA GLU A 29 -28.09 -7.96 3.34
C GLU A 29 -28.91 -9.00 2.56
N GLU A 30 -29.54 -8.58 1.46
CA GLU A 30 -30.34 -9.45 0.60
C GLU A 30 -29.51 -10.35 -0.34
N ASN A 31 -28.27 -9.97 -0.63
CA ASN A 31 -27.39 -10.67 -1.58
C ASN A 31 -26.05 -11.07 -0.92
N PRO A 32 -26.04 -12.07 -0.02
CA PRO A 32 -24.84 -12.48 0.72
C PRO A 32 -23.73 -13.07 -0.16
N ASP A 33 -24.07 -13.55 -1.37
CA ASP A 33 -23.11 -14.08 -2.34
C ASP A 33 -22.26 -12.99 -3.01
N TRP A 34 -22.60 -11.72 -2.82
CA TRP A 34 -21.91 -10.58 -3.42
C TRP A 34 -21.10 -9.82 -2.38
N ASP A 35 -19.78 -9.76 -2.59
CA ASP A 35 -18.87 -8.97 -1.76
C ASP A 35 -18.47 -7.68 -2.48
N LYS A 36 -18.04 -6.68 -1.69
CA LYS A 36 -17.42 -5.47 -2.23
C LYS A 36 -16.13 -5.86 -2.95
N ASP A 37 -15.97 -5.38 -4.16
CA ASP A 37 -14.72 -5.57 -4.86
C ASP A 37 -13.65 -4.60 -4.35
N TRP A 38 -12.86 -5.08 -3.38
CA TRP A 38 -11.72 -4.36 -2.82
C TRP A 38 -10.57 -4.18 -3.83
N SER A 39 -10.63 -4.81 -5.01
CA SER A 39 -9.62 -4.69 -6.05
C SER A 39 -9.72 -3.37 -6.83
N LYS A 40 -10.93 -2.82 -7.03
CA LYS A 40 -11.15 -1.64 -7.90
C LYS A 40 -10.81 -0.30 -7.25
N GLY A 41 -10.42 -0.30 -5.97
CA GLY A 41 -9.94 0.87 -5.24
C GLY A 41 -8.60 0.64 -4.53
N CYS A 42 -7.98 -0.53 -4.73
CA CYS A 42 -6.63 -0.76 -4.25
C CYS A 42 -5.71 0.10 -5.11
N ALA A 43 -5.21 1.21 -4.54
CA ALA A 43 -4.11 1.97 -5.11
C ALA A 43 -3.05 0.95 -5.52
N GLY A 44 -2.89 0.75 -6.84
CA GLY A 44 -2.11 -0.36 -7.39
C GLY A 44 -0.82 -0.47 -6.61
N ALA A 45 -0.55 -1.65 -6.04
CA ALA A 45 0.60 -1.90 -5.18
C ALA A 45 1.81 -1.23 -5.81
N GLY A 46 2.17 -0.04 -5.32
CA GLY A 46 2.98 0.90 -6.09
C GLY A 46 4.37 0.32 -6.20
N GLU A 47 4.63 -0.37 -7.32
CA GLU A 47 5.82 -1.16 -7.63
C GLU A 47 6.55 -1.63 -6.36
N ALA A 48 6.23 -2.85 -5.89
CA ALA A 48 6.94 -3.48 -4.79
C ALA A 48 8.45 -3.55 -5.12
N GLY A 49 9.20 -2.58 -4.59
CA GLY A 49 10.63 -2.40 -4.78
C GLY A 49 11.16 -1.48 -3.69
N ASP A 50 12.35 -1.78 -3.17
CA ASP A 50 12.98 -0.99 -2.13
C ASP A 50 13.03 0.48 -2.58
N TRP A 51 12.66 1.40 -1.70
CA TRP A 51 12.62 2.83 -2.01
C TRP A 51 13.97 3.35 -2.53
N ARG A 52 15.09 2.68 -2.19
CA ARG A 52 16.42 2.99 -2.70
C ARG A 52 16.58 2.70 -4.20
N ASP A 53 15.91 1.68 -4.73
CA ASP A 53 15.93 1.37 -6.16
C ASP A 53 15.15 2.41 -6.95
N LYS A 54 14.04 2.90 -6.41
CA LYS A 54 13.27 4.02 -6.99
C LYS A 54 14.12 5.30 -7.01
N MET A 55 14.75 5.63 -5.88
CA MET A 55 15.60 6.82 -5.75
C MET A 55 16.80 6.78 -6.70
N SER A 56 17.36 5.59 -6.95
CA SER A 56 18.46 5.41 -7.90
C SER A 56 18.04 5.58 -9.36
N LYS A 57 16.77 5.29 -9.70
CA LYS A 57 16.20 5.47 -11.05
C LYS A 57 15.80 6.92 -11.32
N THR A 58 15.24 7.61 -10.33
CA THR A 58 14.75 9.00 -10.48
C THR A 58 15.86 10.04 -10.31
N HIS A 59 16.92 9.73 -9.55
CA HIS A 59 18.05 10.62 -9.31
C HIS A 59 19.38 9.95 -9.69
N PRO A 60 19.89 10.17 -10.92
CA PRO A 60 21.22 9.70 -11.30
C PRO A 60 22.27 10.38 -10.40
N GLY A 61 23.04 9.58 -9.65
CA GLY A 61 24.02 10.05 -8.65
C GLY A 61 23.65 9.76 -7.19
N TRP A 62 22.42 9.31 -6.91
CA TRP A 62 22.00 8.92 -5.56
C TRP A 62 22.86 7.78 -4.99
N LYS A 63 23.23 6.80 -5.83
CA LYS A 63 24.10 5.69 -5.43
C LYS A 63 25.48 6.17 -5.01
N ASP A 64 26.06 7.13 -5.72
CA ASP A 64 27.39 7.67 -5.41
C ASP A 64 27.38 8.46 -4.09
N VAL A 65 26.31 9.20 -3.83
CA VAL A 65 26.11 9.89 -2.53
C VAL A 65 26.00 8.86 -1.40
N MET A 66 25.21 7.81 -1.58
CA MET A 66 25.05 6.76 -0.56
C MET A 66 26.36 6.01 -0.30
N SER A 67 27.18 5.78 -1.33
CA SER A 67 28.52 5.20 -1.19
C SER A 67 29.44 6.09 -0.37
N LYS A 68 29.47 7.41 -0.64
CA LYS A 68 30.26 8.37 0.13
C LYS A 68 29.82 8.47 1.59
N VAL A 69 28.51 8.38 1.85
CA VAL A 69 27.96 8.37 3.22
C VAL A 69 28.43 7.14 3.99
N LYS A 70 28.59 5.98 3.34
CA LYS A 70 29.15 4.77 3.97
C LYS A 70 30.63 4.89 4.31
N GLU A 71 31.38 5.61 3.48
CA GLU A 71 32.82 5.85 3.66
C GLU A 71 33.10 6.96 4.69
N ALA A 72 32.09 7.73 5.07
CA ALA A 72 32.26 8.81 6.04
C ALA A 72 32.62 8.24 7.42
N PRO A 73 33.71 8.75 8.06
CA PRO A 73 34.08 8.32 9.40
C PRO A 73 32.95 8.69 10.38
N GLY A 74 32.36 7.67 11.01
CA GLY A 74 31.17 7.82 11.88
C GLY A 74 29.91 7.15 11.34
N TYR A 75 29.91 6.68 10.09
CA TYR A 75 28.82 5.85 9.57
C TYR A 75 28.69 4.55 10.38
N GLY A 76 27.53 4.34 11.02
CA GLY A 76 27.26 3.20 11.90
C GLY A 76 27.74 3.36 13.35
N MET A 77 28.45 4.44 13.68
CA MET A 77 28.85 4.75 15.07
C MET A 77 27.73 5.53 15.77
N SER A 78 26.69 4.81 16.21
CA SER A 78 25.77 5.34 17.22
C SER A 78 26.40 5.17 18.61
N THR A 79 26.91 6.26 19.18
CA THR A 79 27.40 6.32 20.57
C THR A 79 26.26 6.43 21.60
N LYS A 80 25.02 6.09 21.25
CA LYS A 80 23.85 6.22 22.13
C LYS A 80 22.92 5.01 22.08
N HIS A 81 23.41 3.82 22.44
CA HIS A 81 22.55 2.73 22.94
C HIS A 81 23.34 1.52 23.48
N LYS A 82 24.30 1.72 24.39
CA LYS A 82 24.82 0.60 25.20
C LYS A 82 24.52 0.71 26.70
N ASP A 83 24.06 1.87 27.18
CA ASP A 83 23.81 2.12 28.60
C ASP A 83 22.34 2.41 28.96
N SER A 84 21.37 2.20 28.06
CA SER A 84 19.96 2.59 28.29
C SER A 84 18.99 1.45 28.60
N TYR A 85 19.48 0.30 29.07
CA TYR A 85 18.64 -0.73 29.69
C TYR A 85 19.35 -1.38 30.88
N GLN A 86 19.47 -0.61 31.96
CA GLN A 86 19.54 -1.15 33.31
C GLN A 86 18.36 -0.57 34.11
N TRP A 87 17.19 -1.17 33.92
CA TRP A 87 16.08 -1.25 34.87
C TRP A 87 15.22 -2.45 34.51
#